data_AF-L9MJN8-F1
#
_entry.id   AF-L9MJN8-F1
#
_cell.length_a   1.000
_cell.length_b   1.000
_cell.length_c   1.000
_cell.angle_alpha   90.00
_cell.angle_beta   90.00
_cell.angle_gamma   90.00
#
_symmetry.space_group_name_H-M   'P 1'
#
loop_
_entity.id
_entity.type
_entity.pdbx_description
1 polymer ?
#
loop_
_entity_poly.entity_id
_entity_poly.type
_entity_poly.pdbx_seq_one_letter_code
_entity_poly.pdbx_strand_id
1 'polypeptide(L)' 'MDFMHDQLSDGRSYRIHNVIDDYNREALDILIDFSLPAQRVLRGLD' A
#
# COMPACT_ATOMS: atom_id res chain seq x y z
N MET A 1 8.15 -6.07 1.39
CA MET A 1 6.72 -5.67 1.31
C MET A 1 6.23 -5.24 2.68
N ASP A 2 5.40 -4.20 2.74
CA ASP A 2 4.90 -3.64 4.00
C ASP A 2 3.46 -3.10 3.86
N PHE A 3 2.74 -3.06 4.98
CA PHE A 3 1.43 -2.42 5.10
C PHE A 3 1.47 -1.31 6.15
N MET A 4 1.21 -0.08 5.73
CA MET A 4 1.06 1.07 6.62
C MET A 4 -0.41 1.52 6.70
N HIS A 5 -0.76 2.22 7.77
CA HIS A 5 -2.07 2.82 7.99
C HIS A 5 -1.90 4.23 8.59
N ASP A 6 -2.66 5.19 8.10
CA ASP A 6 -2.70 6.56 8.62
C ASP A 6 -4.09 7.18 8.39
N GLN A 7 -4.32 8.41 8.87
CA GLN A 7 -5.61 9.08 8.90
C GLN A 7 -5.54 10.50 8.33
N LEU A 8 -6.52 10.84 7.48
CA LEU A 8 -6.70 12.20 6.99
C LEU A 8 -7.22 13.12 8.11
N SER A 9 -7.08 14.44 7.94
CA SER A 9 -7.59 15.42 8.91
C SER A 9 -9.11 15.35 9.14
N ASP A 10 -9.86 14.74 8.24
CA ASP A 10 -11.30 14.51 8.35
C ASP A 10 -11.68 13.20 9.07
N GLY A 11 -10.69 12.45 9.58
CA GLY A 11 -10.89 11.21 10.32
C GLY A 11 -10.95 9.96 9.45
N ARG A 12 -10.95 10.07 8.12
CA ARG A 12 -10.94 8.89 7.24
C ARG A 12 -9.58 8.21 7.26
N SER A 13 -9.61 6.93 7.57
CA SER A 13 -8.44 6.05 7.65
C SER A 13 -8.10 5.47 6.28
N TYR A 14 -6.85 5.55 5.87
CA TYR A 14 -6.36 4.93 4.64
C TYR A 14 -5.23 3.94 4.95
N ARG A 15 -4.94 3.08 3.99
CA ARG A 15 -3.91 2.06 4.07
C ARG A 15 -3.01 2.14 2.85
N ILE A 16 -1.75 1.77 3.04
CA ILE A 16 -0.72 1.78 2.02
C ILE A 16 -0.12 0.38 1.94
N HIS A 17 -0.03 -0.17 0.74
CA HIS A 17 0.76 -1.37 0.45
C HIS A 17 2.02 -0.97 -0.30
N ASN A 18 3.18 -1.21 0.31
CA ASN A 18 4.48 -0.87 -0.27
C ASN A 18 5.19 -2.13 -0.76
N VAL A 19 5.56 -2.15 -2.04
CA VAL A 19 6.45 -3.14 -2.63
C VAL A 19 7.79 -2.47 -2.86
N ILE A 20 8.78 -2.88 -2.08
CA ILE A 20 10.14 -2.33 -2.12
C ILE A 20 11.08 -3.49 -2.43
N ASP A 21 12.01 -3.26 -3.35
CA ASP A 21 13.11 -4.19 -3.62
C ASP A 21 14.09 -4.23 -2.45
N ASP A 22 14.46 -5.43 -2.00
CA ASP A 22 15.29 -5.58 -0.81
C ASP A 22 16.78 -5.29 -1.07
N TYR A 23 17.24 -5.35 -2.33
CA TYR A 23 18.64 -5.17 -2.70
C TYR A 23 19.02 -3.69 -2.83
N ASN A 24 18.30 -2.94 -3.67
CA ASN A 24 18.60 -1.53 -3.93
C ASN A 24 17.67 -0.56 -3.19
N ARG A 25 16.67 -1.06 -2.46
CA ARG A 25 15.64 -0.27 -1.76
C ARG A 25 14.79 0.60 -2.68
N GLU A 26 14.63 0.20 -3.93
CA GLU A 26 13.74 0.83 -4.90
C GLU A 26 12.27 0.55 -4.58
N ALA A 27 11.42 1.58 -4.67
CA ALA A 27 9.98 1.43 -4.55
C ALA A 27 9.41 0.97 -5.90
N LEU A 28 9.02 -0.31 -5.97
CA LEU A 28 8.50 -0.93 -7.20
C LEU A 28 7.02 -0.62 -7.40
N ASP A 29 6.23 -0.62 -6.31
CA ASP A 29 4.82 -0.26 -6.34
C ASP A 29 4.36 0.30 -4.98
N ILE A 30 3.38 1.21 -5.04
CA ILE A 30 2.74 1.83 -3.87
C ILE A 30 1.24 1.95 -4.14
N LEU A 31 0.44 1.11 -3.48
CA LEU A 31 -1.01 1.16 -3.55
C LEU A 31 -1.57 1.88 -2.33
N ILE A 32 -2.44 2.88 -2.56
CA ILE A 32 -3.10 3.65 -1.51
C ILE A 32 -4.60 3.52 -1.69
N ASP A 33 -5.30 3.11 -0.63
CA ASP A 33 -6.76 2.98 -0.66
C ASP A 33 -7.36 3.08 0.76
N PHE A 34 -8.65 3.37 0.88
CA PHE A 34 -9.35 3.35 2.16
C PHE A 34 -9.55 1.92 2.68
N SER A 35 -9.52 0.93 1.78
CA SER A 35 -9.50 -0.49 2.14
C SER A 35 -8.66 -1.29 1.14
N LEU A 36 -7.89 -2.26 1.63
CA LEU A 36 -7.04 -3.13 0.81
C LEU A 36 -7.46 -4.60 0.97
N PRO A 37 -8.60 -5.03 0.39
CA PRO A 37 -8.93 -6.44 0.32
C PRO A 37 -7.91 -7.19 -0.56
N ALA A 38 -7.75 -8.50 -0.36
CA ALA A 38 -6.77 -9.31 -1.09
C ALA A 38 -6.86 -9.14 -2.62
N GLN A 39 -8.08 -9.05 -3.17
CA GLN A 39 -8.28 -8.80 -4.60
C GLN A 39 -7.71 -7.45 -5.07
N ARG A 40 -7.73 -6.41 -4.22
CA ARG A 40 -7.15 -5.10 -4.55
C ARG A 40 -5.63 -5.15 -4.56
N VAL A 41 -5.04 -5.90 -3.62
CA VAL A 41 -3.59 -6.14 -3.55
C VAL A 41 -3.11 -6.93 -4.77
N LEU A 42 -3.80 -8.02 -5.11
CA LEU A 42 -3.45 -8.86 -6.26
C LEU A 42 -3.41 -8.08 -7.58
N ARG A 43 -4.34 -7.13 -7.80
CA ARG A 43 -4.36 -6.28 -9.00
C ARG A 43 -3.15 -5.36 -9.17
N GLY A 44 -2.42 -5.05 -8.10
CA GLY A 44 -1.18 -4.28 -8.22
C GLY A 44 0.06 -5.15 -8.46
N LEU A 45 -0.10 -6.48 -8.44
CA LEU A 45 0.97 -7.45 -8.67
C LEU A 45 0.90 -8.09 -10.08
N ASP A 46 -0.12 -7.74 -10.87
CA ASP A 46 -0.29 -8.17 -12.27
C ASP A 46 0.61 -7.38 -13.23
#